data_AF-A0A3N5UAG1-F1
#
_entry.id   AF-A0A3N5UAG1-F1
#
_cell.length_a   1.000
_cell.length_b   1.000
_cell.length_c   1.000
_cell.angle_alpha   90.00
_cell.angle_beta   90.00
_cell.angle_gamma   90.00
#
_symmetry.space_group_name_H-M   'P 1'
#
loop_
_entity.id
_entity.type
_entity.pdbx_description
1 polymer ?
#
loop_
_entity_poly.entity_id
_entity_poly.type
_entity_poly.pdbx_seq_one_letter_code
_entity_poly.pdbx_strand_id
1 'polypeptide(L)'
;MKRNFFVCLVVFVVALALALPAVAQDKKDKPKSEKIKNALIVKAAQPDASGKFSTISIQTDKGTFPVLRNAIAKKMEPYAGSRTELEAMPKDVDGKKVYEVWTFSRTIEGQKPRRLPSE
;
A
#
# COMPACT_ATOMS: atom_id res chain seq x y z
N MET A 1 -5.76 53.84 -19.76
CA MET A 1 -6.14 52.41 -19.88
C MET A 1 -5.19 51.41 -19.18
N LYS A 2 -4.14 51.82 -18.43
CA LYS A 2 -3.19 50.88 -17.79
C LYS A 2 -3.68 50.24 -16.47
N ARG A 3 -4.62 50.89 -15.77
CA ARG A 3 -5.06 50.45 -14.43
C ARG A 3 -5.92 49.17 -14.45
N ASN A 4 -6.78 49.02 -15.48
CA ASN A 4 -7.65 47.84 -15.61
C ASN A 4 -6.89 46.58 -16.03
N PHE A 5 -5.81 46.75 -16.81
CA PHE A 5 -4.96 45.64 -17.24
C PHE A 5 -4.18 45.05 -16.06
N PHE A 6 -3.68 45.91 -15.16
CA PHE A 6 -2.98 45.49 -13.96
C PHE A 6 -3.89 44.74 -12.98
N VAL A 7 -5.14 45.19 -12.83
CA VAL A 7 -6.14 44.53 -11.97
C VAL A 7 -6.49 43.14 -12.51
N CYS A 8 -6.71 42.99 -13.82
CA CYS A 8 -6.99 41.68 -14.41
C CYS A 8 -5.82 40.70 -14.25
N LEU A 9 -4.58 41.19 -14.37
CA LEU A 9 -3.38 40.37 -14.23
C LEU A 9 -3.17 39.91 -12.78
N VAL A 10 -3.44 40.78 -11.81
CA VAL A 10 -3.40 40.41 -10.37
C VAL A 10 -4.48 39.37 -10.04
N VAL A 11 -5.69 39.52 -10.56
CA VAL A 11 -6.77 38.53 -10.36
C VAL A 11 -6.41 37.17 -10.96
N PHE A 12 -5.79 37.15 -12.14
CA PHE A 12 -5.34 35.91 -12.78
C PHE A 12 -4.23 35.20 -12.00
N VAL A 13 -3.26 35.95 -11.44
CA VAL A 13 -2.17 35.38 -10.64
C VAL A 13 -2.69 34.80 -9.31
N VAL A 14 -3.66 35.46 -8.67
CA VAL A 14 -4.28 34.94 -7.44
C VAL A 14 -5.11 33.69 -7.73
N ALA A 15 -5.85 33.65 -8.85
CA ALA A 15 -6.59 32.46 -9.27
C ALA A 15 -5.65 31.27 -9.58
N LEU A 16 -4.52 31.51 -10.27
CA LEU A 16 -3.52 30.47 -10.52
C LEU A 16 -2.86 29.96 -9.23
N ALA A 17 -2.53 30.84 -8.29
CA ALA A 17 -1.92 30.48 -7.01
C ALA A 17 -2.84 29.59 -6.14
N LEU A 18 -4.16 29.82 -6.20
CA LEU A 18 -5.15 29.01 -5.50
C LEU A 18 -5.45 27.66 -6.19
N ALA A 19 -5.26 27.55 -7.51
CA ALA A 19 -5.51 26.32 -8.26
C ALA A 19 -4.33 25.33 -8.26
N LEU A 20 -3.09 25.82 -8.13
CA LEU A 20 -1.88 25.00 -8.10
C LEU A 20 -1.83 23.93 -6.98
N PRO A 21 -2.23 24.20 -5.71
CA PRO A 21 -2.18 23.18 -4.67
C PRO A 21 -3.12 22.00 -4.92
N ALA A 22 -4.24 22.19 -5.60
CA ALA A 22 -5.19 21.12 -5.91
C ALA A 22 -4.63 20.13 -6.95
N VAL A 23 -3.92 20.62 -7.98
CA VAL A 23 -3.35 19.77 -9.04
C VAL A 23 -2.08 19.03 -8.57
N ALA A 24 -1.36 19.58 -7.58
CA ALA A 24 -0.19 18.94 -6.99
C ALA A 24 -0.53 17.83 -5.97
N GLN A 25 -1.74 17.86 -5.38
CA GLN A 25 -2.20 16.81 -4.47
C GLN A 25 -2.66 15.55 -5.22
N ASP A 26 -3.27 15.69 -6.40
CA ASP A 26 -3.81 14.57 -7.20
C ASP A 26 -2.73 13.54 -7.62
N LYS A 27 -1.46 13.96 -7.74
CA LYS A 27 -0.35 13.05 -8.12
C LYS A 27 0.35 12.38 -6.94
N LYS A 28 0.07 12.77 -5.69
CA LYS A 28 0.75 12.22 -4.50
C LYS A 28 -0.01 11.07 -3.82
N ASP A 29 -1.31 10.94 -4.05
CA ASP A 29 -2.18 10.00 -3.33
C ASP A 29 -2.39 8.64 -4.02
N LYS A 30 -1.54 8.25 -4.98
CA LYS A 30 -1.50 6.84 -5.38
C LYS A 30 -0.66 6.09 -4.35
N PRO A 31 -1.24 5.18 -3.53
CA PRO A 31 -0.45 4.35 -2.64
C PRO A 31 0.55 3.55 -3.48
N LYS A 32 1.83 3.88 -3.35
CA LYS A 32 2.89 3.14 -4.03
C LYS A 32 2.98 1.75 -3.39
N SER A 33 3.18 0.71 -4.22
CA SER A 33 3.46 -0.62 -3.69
C SER A 33 4.72 -0.56 -2.82
N GLU A 34 4.63 -1.15 -1.63
CA GLU A 34 5.72 -1.22 -0.67
C GLU A 34 6.29 -2.64 -0.70
N LYS A 35 7.61 -2.75 -0.87
CA LYS A 35 8.33 -4.03 -0.75
C LYS A 35 8.72 -4.24 0.71
N ILE A 36 8.00 -5.13 1.38
CA ILE A 36 8.20 -5.47 2.78
C ILE A 36 9.10 -6.71 2.83
N LYS A 37 10.31 -6.53 3.34
CA LYS A 37 11.29 -7.62 3.52
C LYS A 37 11.17 -8.22 4.92
N ASN A 38 11.43 -9.51 5.04
CA ASN A 38 11.44 -10.25 6.32
C ASN A 38 10.14 -10.10 7.13
N ALA A 39 9.01 -10.01 6.45
CA ALA A 39 7.69 -9.98 7.08
C ALA A 39 7.33 -11.38 7.60
N LEU A 40 6.93 -11.48 8.87
CA LEU A 40 6.44 -12.73 9.45
C LEU A 40 4.94 -12.85 9.18
N ILE A 41 4.52 -13.98 8.59
CA ILE A 41 3.10 -14.28 8.41
C ILE A 41 2.58 -14.79 9.74
N VAL A 42 1.58 -14.13 10.32
CA VAL A 42 0.93 -14.53 11.58
C VAL A 42 -0.55 -14.74 11.35
N LYS A 43 -1.20 -15.54 12.20
CA LYS A 43 -2.66 -15.65 12.17
C LYS A 43 -3.27 -14.31 12.62
N ALA A 44 -4.34 -13.89 11.96
CA ALA A 44 -5.06 -12.69 12.35
C ALA A 44 -5.62 -12.88 13.77
N ALA A 45 -5.39 -11.90 14.65
CA ALA A 45 -5.78 -11.97 16.06
C ALA A 45 -7.31 -11.95 16.24
N GLN A 46 -8.04 -11.33 15.31
CA GLN A 46 -9.49 -11.35 15.28
C GLN A 46 -10.00 -11.81 13.91
N PRO A 47 -10.92 -12.78 13.87
CA PRO A 47 -11.63 -13.09 12.64
C PRO A 47 -12.46 -11.87 12.23
N ASP A 48 -12.29 -11.44 10.99
CA ASP A 48 -13.07 -10.34 10.44
C ASP A 48 -14.51 -10.77 10.19
N ALA A 49 -15.43 -10.28 11.02
CA ALA A 49 -16.86 -10.52 10.87
C ALA A 49 -17.42 -10.02 9.53
N SER A 50 -16.73 -9.08 8.86
CA SER A 50 -17.12 -8.54 7.56
C SER A 50 -16.59 -9.34 6.36
N GLY A 51 -15.68 -10.31 6.60
CA GLY A 51 -15.08 -11.16 5.57
C GLY A 51 -14.21 -10.45 4.54
N LYS A 52 -13.87 -9.17 4.77
CA LYS A 52 -13.00 -8.31 3.94
C LYS A 52 -11.52 -8.59 4.18
N PHE A 53 -11.13 -8.98 5.38
CA PHE A 53 -9.76 -9.32 5.75
C PHE A 53 -9.52 -10.83 5.68
N SER A 54 -8.27 -11.20 5.40
CA SER A 54 -7.84 -12.59 5.36
C SER A 54 -7.67 -13.15 6.78
N THR A 55 -7.51 -14.47 6.89
CA THR A 55 -7.24 -15.13 8.17
C THR A 55 -5.80 -14.92 8.67
N ILE A 56 -4.96 -14.26 7.88
CA ILE A 56 -3.57 -13.91 8.20
C ILE A 56 -3.36 -12.40 8.31
N SER A 57 -2.35 -12.06 9.09
CA SER A 57 -1.78 -10.73 9.21
C SER A 57 -0.27 -10.81 8.95
N ILE A 58 0.33 -9.67 8.60
CA ILE A 58 1.77 -9.55 8.43
C ILE A 58 2.33 -8.80 9.62
N GLN A 59 3.30 -9.40 10.31
CA GLN A 59 4.08 -8.75 11.34
C GLN A 59 5.39 -8.23 10.75
N THR A 60 5.61 -6.93 10.87
CA THR A 60 6.84 -6.22 10.49
C THR A 60 7.46 -5.57 11.73
N ASP A 61 8.61 -4.92 11.54
CA ASP A 61 9.25 -4.04 12.51
C ASP A 61 8.35 -2.88 12.97
N LYS A 62 7.45 -2.42 12.09
CA LYS A 62 6.50 -1.33 12.35
C LYS A 62 5.23 -1.78 13.09
N GLY A 63 5.01 -3.09 13.23
CA GLY A 63 3.84 -3.66 13.90
C GLY A 63 3.15 -4.75 13.09
N THR A 64 1.96 -5.14 13.55
CA THR A 64 1.15 -6.20 12.93
C THR A 64 0.01 -5.58 12.14
N PHE A 65 -0.04 -5.88 10.85
CA PHE A 65 -1.01 -5.31 9.93
C PHE A 65 -1.89 -6.41 9.32
N PRO A 66 -3.23 -6.24 9.33
CA PRO A 66 -4.13 -7.17 8.69
C PRO A 66 -3.96 -7.16 7.17
N VAL A 67 -4.14 -8.33 6.57
CA VAL A 67 -4.07 -8.50 5.11
C VAL A 67 -5.46 -8.53 4.52
N LEU A 68 -5.66 -7.84 3.41
CA LEU A 68 -6.92 -7.84 2.67
C LEU A 68 -7.15 -9.22 2.04
N ARG A 69 -8.41 -9.69 2.06
CA ARG A 69 -8.75 -11.02 1.53
C ARG A 69 -8.59 -11.04 0.02
N ASN A 70 -7.54 -11.69 -0.45
CA ASN A 70 -7.30 -11.90 -1.88
C ASN A 70 -6.75 -13.31 -2.17
N ALA A 71 -6.61 -13.64 -3.45
CA ALA A 71 -6.12 -14.97 -3.87
C ALA A 71 -4.69 -15.27 -3.37
N ILE A 72 -3.87 -14.23 -3.17
CA ILE A 72 -2.50 -14.36 -2.70
C ILE A 72 -2.46 -14.63 -1.20
N ALA A 73 -3.30 -13.96 -0.41
CA ALA A 73 -3.44 -14.17 1.02
C ALA A 73 -3.83 -15.62 1.33
N LYS A 74 -4.76 -16.22 0.56
CA LYS A 74 -5.09 -17.65 0.66
C LYS A 74 -3.88 -18.55 0.39
N LYS A 75 -3.01 -18.18 -0.55
CA LYS A 75 -1.77 -18.92 -0.82
C LYS A 75 -0.75 -18.76 0.30
N MET A 76 -0.82 -17.67 1.08
CA MET A 76 0.07 -17.38 2.20
C MET A 76 -0.37 -18.04 3.52
N GLU A 77 -1.66 -18.32 3.71
CA GLU A 77 -2.23 -19.02 4.87
C GLU A 77 -1.42 -20.25 5.34
N PRO A 78 -1.00 -21.20 4.46
CA PRO A 78 -0.23 -22.37 4.88
C PRO A 78 1.20 -22.04 5.35
N TYR A 79 1.71 -20.82 5.11
CA TYR A 79 3.05 -20.39 5.55
C TYR A 79 2.99 -19.53 6.81
N ALA A 80 1.89 -19.55 7.57
CA ALA A 80 1.84 -18.91 8.88
C ALA A 80 3.00 -19.42 9.76
N GLY A 81 3.74 -18.49 10.37
CA GLY A 81 4.97 -18.74 11.12
C GLY A 81 6.26 -18.62 10.30
N SER A 82 6.18 -18.44 8.97
CA SER A 82 7.35 -18.26 8.11
C SER A 82 7.63 -16.79 7.79
N ARG A 83 8.91 -16.46 7.58
CA ARG A 83 9.34 -15.15 7.07
C ARG A 83 9.26 -15.12 5.55
N THR A 84 8.77 -14.00 5.03
CA THR A 84 8.56 -13.79 3.60
C THR A 84 8.95 -12.37 3.20
N GLU A 85 9.35 -12.20 1.95
CA GLU A 85 9.37 -10.90 1.29
C GLU A 85 8.07 -10.76 0.52
N LEU A 86 7.39 -9.63 0.64
CA LEU A 86 6.11 -9.42 -0.03
C LEU A 86 6.05 -8.02 -0.61
N GLU A 87 5.40 -7.93 -1.76
CA GLU A 87 5.00 -6.65 -2.33
C GLU A 87 3.54 -6.43 -1.97
N ALA A 88 3.28 -5.38 -1.19
CA ALA A 88 1.94 -5.06 -0.73
C ALA A 88 1.63 -3.59 -0.94
N MET A 89 0.39 -3.30 -1.30
CA MET A 89 -0.11 -1.94 -1.37
C MET A 89 -0.81 -1.59 -0.05
N PRO A 90 -0.36 -0.56 0.67
CA PRO A 90 -1.10 -0.08 1.84
C PRO A 90 -2.44 0.49 1.37
N LYS A 91 -3.52 0.03 2.00
CA LYS A 91 -4.88 0.54 1.82
C LYS A 91 -5.44 0.95 3.18
N ASP A 92 -6.35 1.90 3.17
CA ASP A 92 -7.18 2.20 4.32
C ASP A 92 -8.56 1.57 4.10
N VAL A 93 -8.98 0.70 5.01
CA VAL A 93 -10.30 0.06 4.98
C VAL A 93 -10.92 0.23 6.35
N ASP A 94 -12.07 0.89 6.40
CA ASP A 94 -12.82 1.13 7.64
C ASP A 94 -11.98 1.86 8.72
N GLY A 95 -11.07 2.76 8.30
CA GLY A 95 -10.18 3.51 9.20
C GLY A 95 -8.98 2.70 9.72
N LYS A 96 -8.76 1.49 9.19
CA LYS A 96 -7.64 0.63 9.53
C LYS A 96 -6.69 0.50 8.34
N LYS A 97 -5.40 0.72 8.60
CA LYS A 97 -4.33 0.43 7.64
C LYS A 97 -4.21 -1.07 7.44
N VAL A 98 -4.47 -1.49 6.22
CA VAL A 98 -4.42 -2.89 5.79
C VAL A 98 -3.47 -3.03 4.60
N TYR A 99 -2.91 -4.21 4.42
CA TYR A 99 -2.06 -4.50 3.26
C TYR A 99 -2.79 -5.38 2.26
N GLU A 100 -2.85 -4.93 1.01
CA GLU A 100 -3.23 -5.78 -0.11
C GLU A 100 -1.96 -6.40 -0.70
N VAL A 101 -1.78 -7.70 -0.49
CA VAL A 101 -0.57 -8.40 -0.96
C VAL A 101 -0.70 -8.77 -2.43
N TRP A 102 0.24 -8.34 -3.27
CA TRP A 102 0.24 -8.66 -4.69
C TRP A 102 1.16 -9.84 -5.01
N THR A 103 2.33 -9.89 -4.38
CA THR A 103 3.28 -10.99 -4.53
C THR A 103 3.89 -11.33 -3.18
N PHE A 104 4.28 -12.59 -3.01
CA PHE A 104 5.12 -13.02 -1.89
C PHE A 104 6.19 -13.99 -2.37
N SER A 105 7.37 -13.87 -1.80
CA SER A 105 8.52 -14.75 -1.97
C SER A 105 8.90 -15.27 -0.60
N ARG A 106 9.14 -16.58 -0.48
CA ARG A 106 9.59 -17.16 0.77
C ARG A 106 11.05 -16.83 1.00
N THR A 107 11.38 -16.31 2.17
CA THR A 107 12.76 -16.24 2.63
C THR A 107 13.05 -17.55 3.34
N ILE A 108 13.40 -18.58 2.58
CA ILE A 108 13.87 -19.83 3.16
C ILE A 108 15.29 -19.54 3.66
N GLU A 109 15.51 -19.53 4.97
CA GLU A 109 16.87 -19.47 5.52
C GLU A 109 17.68 -20.63 4.90
N GLY A 110 18.62 -20.28 4.01
CA GLY A 110 19.49 -21.23 3.30
C GLY A 110 19.18 -21.51 1.82
N GLN A 111 18.12 -20.97 1.20
CA GLN A 111 17.85 -21.15 -0.24
C GLN A 111 17.82 -19.81 -0.99
N LYS A 112 18.75 -19.63 -1.95
CA LYS A 112 18.72 -18.52 -2.91
C LYS A 112 17.38 -18.52 -3.66
N PRO A 113 16.74 -17.35 -3.88
CA PRO A 113 15.48 -17.26 -4.58
C PRO A 113 15.62 -17.81 -6.01
N ARG A 114 14.86 -18.86 -6.32
CA ARG A 114 14.75 -19.42 -7.67
C ARG A 114 14.06 -18.38 -8.55
N ARG A 115 14.83 -17.68 -9.40
CA ARG A 115 14.26 -16.83 -10.44
C ARG A 115 13.34 -17.69 -11.30
N LEU A 116 12.10 -17.24 -11.49
CA LEU A 116 11.20 -17.81 -12.48
C LEU A 116 11.87 -17.69 -13.86
N PRO A 117 11.81 -18.73 -14.72
CA PRO A 117 12.29 -18.59 -16.09
C PRO A 117 11.45 -17.53 -16.79
N SER A 118 12.11 -16.54 -17.37
CA SER A 118 11.51 -15.64 -18.37
C SER A 118 11.23 -16.47 -19.62
N GLU A 119 9.98 -16.45 -20.09
CA GLU A 119 9.63 -16.90 -21.46
C GLU A 119 10.45 -16.15 -22.52
#